data_AF-A0A970JLH2-F1
#
_entry.id   AF-A0A970JLH2-F1
#
_cell.length_a   1.000
_cell.length_b   1.000
_cell.length_c   1.000
_cell.angle_alpha   90.00
_cell.angle_beta   90.00
_cell.angle_gamma   90.00
#
_symmetry.space_group_name_H-M   'P 1'
#
loop_
_entity.id
_entity.type
_entity.pdbx_description
1 polymer ?
#
loop_
_entity_poly.entity_id
_entity_poly.type
_entity_poly.pdbx_seq_one_letter_code
_entity_poly.pdbx_strand_id
1 'polypeptide(L)'
;MVIYESRFVREMDRAAIASGIPSLVLMERAAYGIYECAARVLGNVYGKKIVIFSGTGNNGGDGLAFARIAKKEGADVHCFLTGDPGRMTADTAENYRLIRNDGIDPVRFQPDNKSHADTVRDADLIIDAIYGIGFHGKLSGTAAEAAKIINTSKAPVIAADIPSGAEADSGLVSEGCVIADHTVTFTCLKPALCIQPAKSYCGEITVHDIGIPQSCIDEAFESENAREPYHSIELIDGSFLRGLLPPRKADSHKGNYGKVLVVGGRVGYTGAPYLAALSAYRTGSGLVYMAVPESIYEIEASKCAEIICLPFESSNGGFSSRAADSLISLAEKCDVCVIGPGLGLNEDTVLLTEELLKRIAIPVVLDADGINAIAGNINILAERASLRRCTVITPHDVEFGRIGGDLSYGRIYAARAVS
;
A
#
# COMPACT_ATOMS: atom_id res chain seq x y z
N MET A 1 -6.27 6.51 -9.02
CA MET A 1 -7.54 6.13 -8.32
C MET A 1 -7.46 6.52 -6.85
N VAL A 2 -8.53 7.06 -6.23
CA VAL A 2 -8.53 7.43 -4.80
C VAL A 2 -8.77 6.20 -3.92
N ILE A 3 -8.03 6.11 -2.80
CA ILE A 3 -8.11 5.05 -1.80
C ILE A 3 -8.73 5.64 -0.53
N TYR A 4 -9.66 4.91 0.08
CA TYR A 4 -10.44 5.39 1.22
C TYR A 4 -10.24 4.52 2.45
N GLU A 5 -10.02 5.16 3.59
CA GLU A 5 -9.99 4.51 4.90
C GLU A 5 -11.39 4.03 5.31
N SER A 6 -11.44 3.03 6.18
CA SER A 6 -12.65 2.33 6.64
C SER A 6 -13.71 3.28 7.20
N ARG A 7 -13.32 4.37 7.87
CA ARG A 7 -14.26 5.38 8.36
C ARG A 7 -14.99 6.10 7.23
N PHE A 8 -14.32 6.44 6.13
CA PHE A 8 -14.95 7.09 4.98
C PHE A 8 -15.93 6.14 4.32
N VAL A 9 -15.54 4.86 4.17
CA VAL A 9 -16.43 3.83 3.61
C VAL A 9 -17.72 3.69 4.44
N ARG A 10 -17.61 3.65 5.79
CA ARG A 10 -18.78 3.62 6.68
C ARG A 10 -19.68 4.85 6.52
N GLU A 11 -19.08 6.02 6.31
CA GLU A 11 -19.82 7.27 6.12
C GLU A 11 -20.50 7.33 4.73
N MET A 12 -19.88 6.77 3.70
CA MET A 12 -20.51 6.57 2.38
C MET A 12 -21.74 5.66 2.48
N ASP A 13 -21.62 4.52 3.18
CA ASP A 13 -22.74 3.60 3.41
C ASP A 13 -23.85 4.29 4.20
N ARG A 14 -23.50 5.04 5.26
CA ARG A 14 -24.45 5.80 6.07
C ARG A 14 -25.20 6.84 5.24
N ALA A 15 -24.50 7.62 4.42
CA ALA A 15 -25.10 8.63 3.54
C ALA A 15 -26.01 7.97 2.49
N ALA A 16 -25.60 6.84 1.90
CA ALA A 16 -26.43 6.06 0.99
C ALA A 16 -27.73 5.58 1.66
N ILE A 17 -27.65 5.07 2.89
CA ILE A 17 -28.83 4.64 3.66
C ILE A 17 -29.73 5.83 4.00
N ALA A 18 -29.14 6.95 4.43
CA ALA A 18 -29.88 8.18 4.72
C ALA A 18 -30.58 8.76 3.48
N SER A 19 -30.00 8.57 2.29
CA SER A 19 -30.61 8.95 1.01
C SER A 19 -31.80 8.07 0.58
N GLY A 20 -32.07 6.99 1.31
CA GLY A 20 -33.20 6.09 1.10
C GLY A 20 -32.85 4.75 0.45
N ILE A 21 -31.57 4.42 0.26
CA ILE A 21 -31.15 3.09 -0.24
C ILE A 21 -31.13 2.11 0.95
N PRO A 22 -31.97 1.06 0.99
CA PRO A 22 -31.95 0.12 2.10
C PRO A 22 -30.59 -0.59 2.22
N SER A 23 -30.10 -0.80 3.44
CA SER A 23 -28.82 -1.48 3.69
C SER A 23 -28.76 -2.89 3.08
N LEU A 24 -29.87 -3.64 3.15
CA LEU A 24 -30.01 -4.95 2.50
C LEU A 24 -29.85 -4.88 0.97
N VAL A 25 -30.18 -3.76 0.32
CA VAL A 25 -29.96 -3.59 -1.13
C VAL A 25 -28.48 -3.40 -1.44
N LEU A 26 -27.75 -2.66 -0.61
CA LEU A 26 -26.29 -2.53 -0.74
C LEU A 26 -25.61 -3.89 -0.56
N MET A 27 -26.03 -4.66 0.44
CA MET A 27 -25.55 -6.03 0.71
C MET A 27 -25.84 -6.99 -0.44
N GLU A 28 -27.05 -6.94 -1.03
CA GLU A 28 -27.39 -7.79 -2.19
C GLU A 28 -26.53 -7.45 -3.43
N ARG A 29 -26.21 -6.16 -3.64
CA ARG A 29 -25.31 -5.72 -4.71
C ARG A 29 -23.86 -6.15 -4.45
N ALA A 30 -23.39 -6.05 -3.22
CA ALA A 30 -22.08 -6.57 -2.81
C ALA A 30 -21.98 -8.09 -3.08
N ALA A 31 -23.00 -8.84 -2.66
CA ALA A 31 -23.11 -10.27 -2.91
C ALA A 31 -23.12 -10.62 -4.40
N TYR A 32 -23.77 -9.81 -5.23
CA TYR A 32 -23.75 -9.98 -6.69
C TYR A 32 -22.33 -9.79 -7.26
N GLY A 33 -21.56 -8.81 -6.78
CA GLY A 33 -20.17 -8.66 -7.16
C GLY A 33 -19.30 -9.86 -6.80
N ILE A 34 -19.52 -10.47 -5.62
CA ILE A 34 -18.87 -11.73 -5.24
C ILE A 34 -19.28 -12.85 -6.22
N TYR A 35 -20.56 -12.93 -6.56
CA TYR A 35 -21.08 -13.90 -7.53
C TYR A 35 -20.47 -13.77 -8.92
N GLU A 36 -20.36 -12.55 -9.46
CA GLU A 36 -19.73 -12.34 -10.77
C GLU A 36 -18.25 -12.78 -10.77
N CYS A 37 -17.55 -12.55 -9.67
CA CYS A 37 -16.19 -13.06 -9.48
C CYS A 37 -16.17 -14.59 -9.44
N ALA A 38 -17.02 -15.21 -8.62
CA ALA A 38 -17.15 -16.67 -8.52
C ALA A 38 -17.45 -17.33 -9.87
N ALA A 39 -18.42 -16.79 -10.62
CA ALA A 39 -18.80 -17.30 -11.94
C ALA A 39 -17.65 -17.20 -12.94
N ARG A 40 -16.84 -16.12 -12.90
CA ARG A 40 -15.65 -15.96 -13.72
C ARG A 40 -14.56 -16.97 -13.37
N VAL A 41 -14.25 -17.12 -12.09
CA VAL A 41 -13.21 -18.02 -11.57
C VAL A 41 -13.53 -19.48 -11.89
N LEU A 42 -14.79 -19.89 -11.72
CA LEU A 42 -15.24 -21.27 -11.97
C LEU A 42 -15.65 -21.54 -13.42
N GLY A 43 -15.78 -20.50 -14.26
CA GLY A 43 -16.40 -20.54 -15.58
C GLY A 43 -17.94 -20.62 -15.56
N ASN A 44 -18.52 -21.23 -14.53
CA ASN A 44 -19.91 -21.12 -14.10
C ASN A 44 -20.05 -21.72 -12.68
N VAL A 45 -21.11 -21.38 -11.95
CA VAL A 45 -21.35 -21.90 -10.59
C VAL A 45 -22.21 -23.16 -10.54
N TYR A 46 -22.85 -23.54 -11.65
CA TYR A 46 -23.84 -24.63 -11.65
C TYR A 46 -23.18 -25.97 -11.32
N GLY A 47 -23.72 -26.68 -10.33
CA GLY A 47 -23.21 -27.97 -9.86
C GLY A 47 -21.85 -27.89 -9.14
N LYS A 48 -21.34 -26.69 -8.86
CA LYS A 48 -20.09 -26.48 -8.12
C LYS A 48 -20.36 -26.50 -6.62
N LYS A 49 -19.45 -27.11 -5.86
CA LYS A 49 -19.46 -27.07 -4.41
C LYS A 49 -18.80 -25.79 -3.92
N ILE A 50 -19.58 -24.91 -3.31
CA ILE A 50 -19.09 -23.62 -2.80
C ILE A 50 -19.23 -23.62 -1.28
N VAL A 51 -18.10 -23.37 -0.62
CA VAL A 51 -18.03 -23.30 0.85
C VAL A 51 -17.85 -21.86 1.28
N ILE A 52 -18.72 -21.39 2.17
CA ILE A 52 -18.73 -19.99 2.62
C ILE A 52 -18.43 -19.96 4.12
N PHE A 53 -17.40 -19.22 4.52
CA PHE A 53 -17.14 -18.93 5.92
C PHE A 53 -17.69 -17.54 6.26
N SER A 54 -18.74 -17.49 7.08
CA SER A 54 -19.43 -16.26 7.45
C SER A 54 -19.18 -15.87 8.89
N GLY A 55 -18.78 -14.62 9.09
CA GLY A 55 -18.76 -13.99 10.41
C GLY A 55 -20.14 -13.51 10.86
N THR A 56 -20.17 -12.71 11.93
CA THR A 56 -21.40 -12.13 12.48
C THR A 56 -21.62 -10.66 12.07
N GLY A 57 -20.59 -10.01 11.52
CA GLY A 57 -20.70 -8.65 10.99
C GLY A 57 -21.33 -8.60 9.60
N ASN A 58 -21.38 -7.40 9.00
CA ASN A 58 -21.96 -7.18 7.67
C ASN A 58 -21.24 -7.97 6.56
N ASN A 59 -19.92 -8.17 6.66
CA ASN A 59 -19.18 -9.01 5.69
C ASN A 59 -19.72 -10.45 5.66
N GLY A 60 -20.10 -10.98 6.83
CA GLY A 60 -20.79 -12.27 6.91
C GLY A 60 -22.13 -12.23 6.18
N GLY A 61 -22.89 -11.14 6.35
CA GLY A 61 -24.13 -10.88 5.63
C GLY A 61 -23.95 -10.90 4.11
N ASP A 62 -22.89 -10.29 3.58
CA ASP A 62 -22.55 -10.33 2.14
C ASP A 62 -22.32 -11.78 1.67
N GLY A 63 -21.59 -12.58 2.46
CA GLY A 63 -21.37 -14.00 2.19
C GLY A 63 -22.67 -14.83 2.24
N LEU A 64 -23.56 -14.55 3.19
CA LEU A 64 -24.86 -15.23 3.29
C LEU A 64 -25.81 -14.82 2.13
N ALA A 65 -25.82 -13.54 1.73
CA ALA A 65 -26.56 -13.10 0.56
C ALA A 65 -26.02 -13.77 -0.72
N PHE A 66 -24.70 -13.86 -0.88
CA PHE A 66 -24.06 -14.60 -1.97
C PHE A 66 -24.49 -16.07 -2.00
N ALA A 67 -24.62 -16.72 -0.83
CA ALA A 67 -25.07 -18.11 -0.72
C ALA A 67 -26.41 -18.35 -1.42
N ARG A 68 -27.35 -17.41 -1.28
CA ARG A 68 -28.70 -17.48 -1.90
C ARG A 68 -28.62 -17.38 -3.40
N ILE A 69 -27.83 -16.42 -3.89
CA ILE A 69 -27.60 -16.22 -5.33
C ILE A 69 -26.99 -17.49 -5.92
N ALA A 70 -25.89 -17.99 -5.34
CA ALA A 70 -25.22 -19.19 -5.83
C ALA A 70 -26.14 -20.43 -5.81
N LYS A 71 -26.94 -20.61 -4.75
CA LYS A 71 -27.90 -21.72 -4.67
C LYS A 71 -28.98 -21.65 -5.74
N LYS A 72 -29.51 -20.46 -6.00
CA LYS A 72 -30.50 -20.21 -7.06
C LYS A 72 -29.94 -20.52 -8.44
N GLU A 73 -28.66 -20.27 -8.66
CA GLU A 73 -27.92 -20.58 -9.89
C GLU A 73 -27.42 -22.05 -9.95
N GLY A 74 -27.86 -22.89 -9.00
CA GLY A 74 -27.65 -24.34 -9.02
C GLY A 74 -26.35 -24.84 -8.39
N ALA A 75 -25.66 -24.02 -7.58
CA ALA A 75 -24.51 -24.47 -6.81
C ALA A 75 -24.91 -25.37 -5.61
N ASP A 76 -24.00 -26.26 -5.22
CA ASP A 76 -24.05 -26.98 -3.94
C ASP A 76 -23.38 -26.13 -2.85
N VAL A 77 -24.19 -25.40 -2.08
CA VAL A 77 -23.70 -24.37 -1.15
C VAL A 77 -23.67 -24.87 0.29
N HIS A 78 -22.51 -24.73 0.94
CA HIS A 78 -22.29 -25.07 2.35
C HIS A 78 -21.84 -23.84 3.12
N CYS A 79 -22.56 -23.48 4.18
CA CYS A 79 -22.27 -22.28 4.98
C CYS A 79 -21.78 -22.64 6.38
N PHE A 80 -20.58 -22.20 6.70
CA PHE A 80 -19.95 -22.35 8.01
C PHE A 80 -19.91 -21.01 8.75
N LEU A 81 -20.51 -20.96 9.94
CA LEU A 81 -20.47 -19.78 10.80
C LEU A 81 -19.24 -19.82 11.71
N THR A 82 -18.48 -18.73 11.75
CA THR A 82 -17.29 -18.60 12.60
C THR A 82 -17.56 -17.87 13.92
N GLY A 83 -18.80 -17.46 14.16
CA GLY A 83 -19.23 -16.78 15.37
C GLY A 83 -20.62 -17.22 15.86
N ASP A 84 -21.14 -16.49 16.84
CA ASP A 84 -22.46 -16.74 17.42
C ASP A 84 -23.57 -16.05 16.61
N PRO A 85 -24.55 -16.79 16.05
CA PRO A 85 -25.71 -16.20 15.37
C PRO A 85 -26.45 -15.16 16.23
N GLY A 86 -26.44 -15.32 17.56
CA GLY A 86 -27.04 -14.34 18.46
C GLY A 86 -26.34 -12.97 18.50
N ARG A 87 -25.16 -12.86 17.88
CA ARG A 87 -24.37 -11.62 17.76
C ARG A 87 -24.33 -11.06 16.34
N MET A 88 -25.15 -11.57 15.44
CA MET A 88 -25.25 -11.06 14.08
C MET A 88 -25.76 -9.62 14.07
N THR A 89 -25.25 -8.81 13.15
CA THR A 89 -25.86 -7.51 12.81
C THR A 89 -27.27 -7.75 12.26
N ALA A 90 -28.11 -6.72 12.25
CA ALA A 90 -29.49 -6.84 11.77
C ALA A 90 -29.56 -7.40 10.34
N ASP A 91 -28.74 -6.88 9.43
CA ASP A 91 -28.72 -7.31 8.03
C ASP A 91 -28.19 -8.74 7.86
N THR A 92 -27.16 -9.12 8.62
CA THR A 92 -26.63 -10.49 8.62
C THR A 92 -27.64 -11.48 9.21
N ALA A 93 -28.37 -11.11 10.26
CA ALA A 93 -29.42 -11.93 10.85
C ALA A 93 -30.60 -12.13 9.88
N GLU A 94 -30.97 -11.10 9.13
CA GLU A 94 -32.01 -11.22 8.11
C GLU A 94 -31.56 -12.13 6.97
N ASN A 95 -30.34 -11.98 6.46
CA ASN A 95 -29.82 -12.92 5.45
C ASN A 95 -29.68 -14.35 5.99
N TYR A 96 -29.27 -14.53 7.24
CA TYR A 96 -29.28 -15.83 7.92
C TYR A 96 -30.67 -16.46 7.96
N ARG A 97 -31.73 -15.66 8.15
CA ARG A 97 -33.12 -16.14 8.08
C ARG A 97 -33.51 -16.50 6.65
N LEU A 98 -33.15 -15.68 5.68
CA LEU A 98 -33.51 -15.86 4.26
C LEU A 98 -32.88 -17.13 3.67
N ILE A 99 -31.59 -17.40 3.95
CA ILE A 99 -30.91 -18.58 3.39
C ILE A 99 -31.50 -19.90 3.88
N ARG A 100 -32.03 -19.91 5.11
CA ARG A 100 -32.72 -21.07 5.68
C ARG A 100 -34.06 -21.34 4.99
N ASN A 101 -34.77 -20.29 4.56
CA ASN A 101 -35.96 -20.45 3.71
C ASN A 101 -35.61 -20.99 2.32
N ASP A 102 -34.41 -20.67 1.84
CA ASP A 102 -33.85 -21.16 0.57
C ASP A 102 -33.25 -22.59 0.70
N GLY A 103 -33.44 -23.25 1.86
CA GLY A 103 -33.03 -24.63 2.10
C GLY A 103 -31.55 -24.82 2.43
N ILE A 104 -30.83 -23.73 2.75
CA ILE A 104 -29.44 -23.76 3.23
C ILE A 104 -29.47 -23.61 4.74
N ASP A 105 -29.02 -24.61 5.49
CA ASP A 105 -28.91 -24.52 6.96
C ASP A 105 -27.45 -24.26 7.35
N PRO A 106 -27.08 -23.03 7.74
CA PRO A 106 -25.71 -22.73 8.13
C PRO A 106 -25.39 -23.41 9.45
N VAL A 107 -24.23 -24.04 9.51
CA VAL A 107 -23.77 -24.75 10.70
C VAL A 107 -22.57 -24.02 11.30
N ARG A 108 -22.42 -24.07 12.63
CA ARG A 108 -21.23 -23.53 13.28
C ARG A 108 -20.01 -24.34 12.84
N PHE A 109 -18.95 -23.65 12.44
CA PHE A 109 -17.70 -24.29 12.11
C PHE A 109 -17.10 -24.94 13.36
N GLN A 110 -16.61 -26.17 13.18
CA GLN A 110 -15.94 -26.94 14.21
C GLN A 110 -14.71 -27.56 13.54
N PRO A 111 -13.49 -27.14 13.91
CA PRO A 111 -12.27 -27.58 13.23
C PRO A 111 -12.01 -29.08 13.39
N ASP A 112 -12.37 -29.66 14.53
CA ASP A 112 -12.18 -31.09 14.80
C ASP A 112 -13.28 -31.97 14.17
N ASN A 113 -14.29 -31.37 13.52
CA ASN A 113 -15.34 -32.12 12.85
C ASN A 113 -14.88 -32.57 11.46
N LYS A 114 -14.63 -33.88 11.32
CA LYS A 114 -14.18 -34.48 10.07
C LYS A 114 -15.10 -34.19 8.89
N SER A 115 -16.42 -34.14 9.09
CA SER A 115 -17.37 -33.82 8.01
C SER A 115 -17.20 -32.40 7.49
N HIS A 116 -16.88 -31.44 8.36
CA HIS A 116 -16.61 -30.07 7.94
C HIS A 116 -15.30 -29.98 7.15
N ALA A 117 -14.24 -30.63 7.64
CA ALA A 117 -12.97 -30.68 6.95
C ALA A 117 -13.07 -31.36 5.58
N ASP A 118 -13.82 -32.46 5.47
CA ASP A 118 -14.10 -33.16 4.22
C ASP A 118 -14.86 -32.24 3.24
N THR A 119 -15.83 -31.48 3.73
CA THR A 119 -16.60 -30.51 2.92
C THR A 119 -15.70 -29.42 2.33
N VAL A 120 -14.79 -28.86 3.14
CA VAL A 120 -13.84 -27.84 2.69
C VAL A 120 -12.83 -28.41 1.69
N ARG A 121 -12.31 -29.61 1.94
CA ARG A 121 -11.36 -30.28 1.04
C ARG A 121 -11.94 -30.51 -0.35
N ASP A 122 -13.22 -30.88 -0.42
CA ASP A 122 -13.90 -31.23 -1.64
C ASP A 122 -14.59 -30.01 -2.30
N ALA A 123 -14.30 -28.79 -1.84
CA ALA A 123 -14.84 -27.55 -2.39
C ALA A 123 -14.23 -27.23 -3.76
N ASP A 124 -15.05 -26.70 -4.67
CA ASP A 124 -14.60 -26.09 -5.92
C ASP A 124 -14.21 -24.61 -5.72
N LEU A 125 -14.79 -23.95 -4.71
CA LEU A 125 -14.54 -22.56 -4.37
C LEU A 125 -14.80 -22.31 -2.88
N ILE A 126 -13.98 -21.45 -2.28
CA ILE A 126 -14.18 -20.96 -0.92
C ILE A 126 -14.42 -19.45 -0.94
N ILE A 127 -15.43 -19.01 -0.20
CA ILE A 127 -15.67 -17.58 0.09
C ILE A 127 -15.25 -17.28 1.52
N ASP A 128 -14.31 -16.36 1.68
CA ASP A 128 -13.98 -15.74 2.95
C ASP A 128 -14.85 -14.51 3.16
N ALA A 129 -15.84 -14.65 4.05
CA ALA A 129 -16.74 -13.60 4.49
C ALA A 129 -16.71 -13.48 6.03
N ILE A 130 -15.56 -13.77 6.66
CA ILE A 130 -15.45 -13.79 8.13
C ILE A 130 -15.39 -12.37 8.69
N TYR A 131 -14.44 -11.57 8.21
CA TYR A 131 -14.28 -10.17 8.58
C TYR A 131 -14.00 -9.29 7.36
N GLY A 132 -14.50 -8.06 7.37
CA GLY A 132 -14.16 -7.02 6.38
C GLY A 132 -13.47 -5.84 7.06
N ILE A 133 -13.82 -4.60 6.69
CA ILE A 133 -13.21 -3.36 7.20
C ILE A 133 -13.27 -3.11 8.73
N GLY A 134 -13.97 -3.95 9.49
CA GLY A 134 -14.08 -3.86 10.95
C GLY A 134 -13.04 -4.67 11.73
N PHE A 135 -12.17 -5.43 11.05
CA PHE A 135 -11.16 -6.24 11.73
C PHE A 135 -10.00 -5.41 12.28
N HIS A 136 -9.59 -5.71 13.52
CA HIS A 136 -8.39 -5.18 14.15
C HIS A 136 -7.72 -6.24 15.03
N GLY A 137 -6.39 -6.21 15.09
CA GLY A 137 -5.60 -7.06 15.97
C GLY A 137 -5.40 -8.48 15.46
N LYS A 138 -5.70 -9.47 16.31
CA LYS A 138 -5.33 -10.87 16.07
C LYS A 138 -6.57 -11.73 15.80
N LEU A 139 -6.50 -12.55 14.74
CA LEU A 139 -7.43 -13.65 14.53
C LEU A 139 -7.35 -14.61 15.70
N SER A 140 -8.50 -15.03 16.21
CA SER A 140 -8.57 -15.95 17.35
C SER A 140 -9.80 -16.86 17.27
N GLY A 141 -9.80 -17.92 18.09
CA GLY A 141 -10.90 -18.86 18.19
C GLY A 141 -11.27 -19.50 16.85
N THR A 142 -12.57 -19.71 16.64
CA THR A 142 -13.11 -20.36 15.43
C THR A 142 -12.75 -19.65 14.14
N ALA A 143 -12.60 -18.31 14.15
CA ALA A 143 -12.19 -17.55 12.96
C ALA A 143 -10.73 -17.84 12.56
N ALA A 144 -9.81 -17.98 13.53
CA ALA A 144 -8.42 -18.37 13.25
C ALA A 144 -8.33 -19.80 12.69
N GLU A 145 -9.09 -20.74 13.26
CA GLU A 145 -9.14 -22.12 12.77
C GLU A 145 -9.78 -22.22 11.38
N ALA A 146 -10.80 -21.39 11.10
CA ALA A 146 -11.37 -21.26 9.76
C ALA A 146 -10.33 -20.72 8.77
N ALA A 147 -9.63 -19.63 9.09
CA ALA A 147 -8.60 -19.08 8.22
C ALA A 147 -7.47 -20.11 7.94
N LYS A 148 -7.09 -20.89 8.95
CA LYS A 148 -6.12 -21.99 8.79
C LYS A 148 -6.61 -23.05 7.79
N ILE A 149 -7.84 -23.51 7.90
CA ILE A 149 -8.36 -24.54 6.97
C ILE A 149 -8.50 -23.98 5.55
N ILE A 150 -8.94 -22.72 5.42
CA ILE A 150 -9.03 -22.00 4.14
C ILE A 150 -7.66 -21.98 3.47
N ASN A 151 -6.62 -21.53 4.18
CA ASN A 151 -5.26 -21.40 3.65
C ASN A 151 -4.60 -22.74 3.29
N THR A 152 -5.11 -23.85 3.80
CA THR A 152 -4.62 -25.20 3.47
C THR A 152 -5.44 -25.88 2.37
N SER A 153 -6.54 -25.25 1.93
CA SER A 153 -7.37 -25.76 0.85
C SER A 153 -6.65 -25.68 -0.49
N LYS A 154 -7.08 -26.51 -1.44
CA LYS A 154 -6.67 -26.45 -2.85
C LYS A 154 -7.67 -25.68 -3.72
N ALA A 155 -8.85 -25.39 -3.18
CA ALA A 155 -9.85 -24.61 -3.88
C ALA A 155 -9.42 -23.15 -3.99
N PRO A 156 -9.74 -22.44 -5.08
CA PRO A 156 -9.59 -21.00 -5.12
C PRO A 156 -10.36 -20.33 -3.99
N VAL A 157 -9.80 -19.24 -3.47
CA VAL A 157 -10.37 -18.45 -2.37
C VAL A 157 -10.73 -17.05 -2.86
N ILE A 158 -11.98 -16.65 -2.65
CA ILE A 158 -12.45 -15.27 -2.85
C ILE A 158 -12.70 -14.61 -1.49
N ALA A 159 -11.99 -13.53 -1.20
CA ALA A 159 -12.30 -12.69 -0.05
C ALA A 159 -13.37 -11.66 -0.39
N ALA A 160 -14.38 -11.56 0.48
CA ALA A 160 -15.37 -10.50 0.47
C ALA A 160 -14.80 -9.27 1.18
N ASP A 161 -14.75 -8.16 0.44
CA ASP A 161 -14.18 -6.86 0.79
C ASP A 161 -12.66 -6.84 1.01
N ILE A 162 -12.17 -7.54 2.04
CA ILE A 162 -10.77 -7.61 2.47
C ILE A 162 -10.52 -9.01 3.04
N PRO A 163 -9.36 -9.65 2.78
CA PRO A 163 -9.03 -10.93 3.40
C PRO A 163 -9.11 -10.88 4.92
N SER A 164 -9.83 -11.82 5.51
CA SER A 164 -10.01 -11.89 6.95
C SER A 164 -8.67 -12.04 7.66
N GLY A 165 -8.42 -11.14 8.63
CA GLY A 165 -7.14 -11.03 9.30
C GLY A 165 -6.28 -9.86 8.82
N ALA A 166 -6.66 -9.15 7.76
CA ALA A 166 -6.02 -7.91 7.36
C ALA A 166 -6.77 -6.68 7.94
N GLU A 167 -6.01 -5.71 8.44
CA GLU A 167 -6.55 -4.44 8.89
C GLU A 167 -6.69 -3.47 7.72
N ALA A 168 -7.90 -2.95 7.50
CA ALA A 168 -8.25 -2.17 6.31
C ALA A 168 -7.38 -0.94 6.08
N ASP A 169 -7.02 -0.23 7.15
CA ASP A 169 -6.40 1.09 7.07
C ASP A 169 -4.88 1.05 7.24
N SER A 170 -4.39 0.25 8.19
CA SER A 170 -2.95 0.10 8.47
C SER A 170 -2.26 -0.81 7.45
N GLY A 171 -3.00 -1.73 6.83
CA GLY A 171 -2.47 -2.79 5.97
C GLY A 171 -1.70 -3.88 6.73
N LEU A 172 -1.72 -3.86 8.07
CA LEU A 172 -1.16 -4.92 8.88
C LEU A 172 -1.98 -6.20 8.76
N VAL A 173 -1.34 -7.34 9.00
CA VAL A 173 -2.00 -8.65 8.97
C VAL A 173 -1.78 -9.39 10.27
N SER A 174 -2.83 -10.06 10.73
CA SER A 174 -2.74 -11.07 11.77
C SER A 174 -1.97 -12.29 11.25
N GLU A 175 -1.29 -12.97 12.16
CA GLU A 175 -0.87 -14.35 11.91
C GLU A 175 -2.10 -15.19 11.50
N GLY A 176 -1.94 -16.02 10.48
CA GLY A 176 -3.02 -16.82 9.92
C GLY A 176 -4.04 -16.06 9.09
N CYS A 177 -3.78 -14.80 8.69
CA CYS A 177 -4.61 -14.07 7.73
C CYS A 177 -4.93 -14.92 6.49
N VAL A 178 -6.16 -14.85 6.02
CA VAL A 178 -6.62 -15.56 4.83
C VAL A 178 -5.80 -15.12 3.62
N ILE A 179 -5.30 -16.08 2.84
CA ILE A 179 -4.61 -15.87 1.57
C ILE A 179 -5.64 -16.09 0.47
N ALA A 180 -6.11 -15.00 -0.14
CA ALA A 180 -7.10 -15.04 -1.21
C ALA A 180 -6.43 -15.07 -2.59
N ASP A 181 -7.01 -15.83 -3.51
CA ASP A 181 -6.65 -15.77 -4.94
C ASP A 181 -7.31 -14.56 -5.61
N HIS A 182 -8.50 -14.18 -5.12
CA HIS A 182 -9.21 -12.98 -5.55
C HIS A 182 -9.83 -12.24 -4.36
N THR A 183 -9.88 -10.92 -4.43
CA THR A 183 -10.62 -10.09 -3.46
C THR A 183 -11.62 -9.23 -4.21
N VAL A 184 -12.88 -9.26 -3.79
CA VAL A 184 -13.92 -8.37 -4.32
C VAL A 184 -14.22 -7.30 -3.30
N THR A 185 -13.83 -6.06 -3.57
CA THR A 185 -14.09 -4.92 -2.70
C THR A 185 -15.18 -4.02 -3.27
N PHE A 186 -15.88 -3.30 -2.40
CA PHE A 186 -17.08 -2.56 -2.78
C PHE A 186 -16.84 -1.05 -2.79
N THR A 187 -17.35 -0.38 -3.84
CA THR A 187 -17.28 1.07 -4.10
C THR A 187 -15.88 1.61 -4.38
N CYS A 188 -14.89 1.25 -3.56
CA CYS A 188 -13.56 1.82 -3.62
C CYS A 188 -12.49 0.88 -3.05
N LEU A 189 -11.22 1.21 -3.34
CA LEU A 189 -10.07 0.57 -2.73
C LEU A 189 -9.88 1.08 -1.30
N LYS A 190 -9.48 0.17 -0.41
CA LYS A 190 -9.01 0.45 0.95
C LYS A 190 -7.49 0.29 1.02
N PRO A 191 -6.78 0.94 1.95
CA PRO A 191 -5.33 0.85 2.05
C PRO A 191 -4.76 -0.58 2.01
N ALA A 192 -5.35 -1.50 2.78
CA ALA A 192 -4.93 -2.90 2.82
C ALA A 192 -4.83 -3.58 1.44
N LEU A 193 -5.63 -3.13 0.48
CA LEU A 193 -5.68 -3.66 -0.88
C LEU A 193 -4.55 -3.13 -1.77
N CYS A 194 -3.71 -2.23 -1.27
CA CYS A 194 -2.68 -1.53 -2.03
C CYS A 194 -1.29 -1.57 -1.36
N ILE A 195 -1.23 -1.71 -0.02
CA ILE A 195 0.04 -1.69 0.72
C ILE A 195 0.37 -3.03 1.36
N GLN A 196 1.67 -3.28 1.51
CA GLN A 196 2.20 -4.47 2.20
C GLN A 196 2.14 -4.31 3.73
N PRO A 197 1.91 -5.40 4.49
CA PRO A 197 1.82 -6.79 4.03
C PRO A 197 0.48 -7.23 3.42
N ALA A 198 -0.64 -6.59 3.75
CA ALA A 198 -1.98 -7.06 3.36
C ALA A 198 -2.16 -7.27 1.85
N LYS A 199 -1.55 -6.44 1.00
CA LYS A 199 -1.62 -6.59 -0.46
C LYS A 199 -1.21 -7.98 -0.95
N SER A 200 -0.25 -8.63 -0.29
CA SER A 200 0.20 -9.99 -0.66
C SER A 200 -0.83 -11.09 -0.37
N TYR A 201 -1.85 -10.78 0.44
CA TYR A 201 -2.92 -11.72 0.82
C TYR A 201 -4.19 -11.53 -0.03
N CYS A 202 -4.23 -10.52 -0.90
CA CYS A 202 -5.46 -10.12 -1.59
C CYS A 202 -5.66 -10.78 -2.98
N GLY A 203 -4.62 -11.38 -3.56
CA GLY A 203 -4.67 -11.89 -4.92
C GLY A 203 -5.06 -10.83 -5.97
N GLU A 204 -5.85 -11.22 -6.96
CA GLU A 204 -6.43 -10.31 -7.95
C GLU A 204 -7.59 -9.50 -7.33
N ILE A 205 -7.53 -8.18 -7.43
CA ILE A 205 -8.49 -7.29 -6.77
C ILE A 205 -9.49 -6.76 -7.79
N THR A 206 -10.77 -6.98 -7.53
CA THR A 206 -11.88 -6.39 -8.28
C THR A 206 -12.58 -5.35 -7.41
N VAL A 207 -12.75 -4.13 -7.92
CA VAL A 207 -13.60 -3.12 -7.30
C VAL A 207 -14.98 -3.19 -7.96
N HIS A 208 -15.99 -3.56 -7.19
CA HIS A 208 -17.37 -3.68 -7.65
C HIS A 208 -18.19 -2.49 -7.14
N ASP A 209 -18.89 -1.82 -8.05
CA ASP A 209 -19.77 -0.69 -7.71
C ASP A 209 -21.10 -1.20 -7.17
N ILE A 210 -21.40 -0.89 -5.90
CA ILE A 210 -22.68 -1.26 -5.25
C ILE A 210 -23.73 -0.15 -5.37
N GLY A 211 -23.49 0.85 -6.22
CA GLY A 211 -24.43 1.90 -6.57
C GLY A 211 -24.62 2.93 -5.46
N ILE A 212 -23.52 3.34 -4.80
CA ILE A 212 -23.49 4.51 -3.92
C ILE A 212 -23.42 5.76 -4.80
N PRO A 213 -24.41 6.68 -4.74
CA PRO A 213 -24.38 7.91 -5.55
C PRO A 213 -23.19 8.80 -5.21
N GLN A 214 -22.65 9.51 -6.21
CA GLN A 214 -21.55 10.46 -6.01
C GLN A 214 -21.87 11.52 -4.95
N SER A 215 -23.11 12.00 -4.87
CA SER A 215 -23.54 12.96 -3.85
C SER A 215 -23.39 12.43 -2.42
N CYS A 216 -23.52 11.11 -2.20
CA CYS A 216 -23.31 10.48 -0.89
C CYS A 216 -21.81 10.38 -0.57
N ILE A 217 -20.96 10.19 -1.59
CA ILE A 217 -19.51 10.23 -1.45
C ILE A 217 -19.06 11.65 -1.07
N ASP A 218 -19.60 12.66 -1.75
CA ASP A 218 -19.32 14.07 -1.47
C ASP A 218 -19.76 14.45 -0.05
N GLU A 219 -20.95 14.01 0.39
CA GLU A 219 -21.43 14.20 1.77
C GLU A 219 -20.52 13.53 2.81
N ALA A 220 -20.03 12.32 2.53
CA ALA A 220 -19.10 11.62 3.41
C ALA A 220 -17.79 12.39 3.62
N PHE A 221 -17.32 13.15 2.62
CA PHE A 221 -16.16 14.04 2.75
C PHE A 221 -16.42 15.26 3.64
N GLU A 222 -17.67 15.75 3.66
CA GLU A 222 -18.05 16.91 4.47
C GLU A 222 -18.32 16.54 5.93
N SER A 223 -18.58 15.27 6.22
CA SER A 223 -18.92 14.73 7.54
C SER A 223 -17.84 14.95 8.59
N GLU A 224 -18.23 15.48 9.76
CA GLU A 224 -17.33 15.69 10.90
C GLU A 224 -16.69 14.38 11.42
N ASN A 225 -17.38 13.25 11.27
CA ASN A 225 -16.87 11.94 11.67
C ASN A 225 -15.71 11.45 10.77
N ALA A 226 -15.52 12.08 9.60
CA ALA A 226 -14.46 11.78 8.65
C ALA A 226 -13.42 12.91 8.52
N ARG A 227 -13.63 14.05 9.22
CA ARG A 227 -12.74 15.21 9.24
C ARG A 227 -11.55 14.99 10.18
N GLU A 228 -10.56 14.23 9.73
CA GLU A 228 -9.17 14.48 10.16
C GLU A 228 -8.39 15.13 9.02
N PRO A 229 -7.36 15.94 9.32
CA PRO A 229 -6.56 16.60 8.29
C PRO A 229 -5.74 15.54 7.55
N TYR A 230 -6.24 15.03 6.43
CA TYR A 230 -5.47 14.12 5.61
C TYR A 230 -5.32 14.57 4.17
N HIS A 231 -4.08 14.41 3.72
CA HIS A 231 -3.71 14.21 2.33
C HIS A 231 -4.44 12.98 1.78
N SER A 232 -5.04 13.13 0.60
CA SER A 232 -5.65 12.02 -0.14
C SER A 232 -4.66 10.87 -0.29
N ILE A 233 -5.13 9.64 -0.12
CA ILE A 233 -4.37 8.45 -0.50
C ILE A 233 -4.73 8.16 -1.95
N GLU A 234 -3.74 8.16 -2.83
CA GLU A 234 -3.95 7.95 -4.26
C GLU A 234 -3.07 6.82 -4.78
N LEU A 235 -3.69 5.92 -5.54
CA LEU A 235 -2.96 4.92 -6.30
C LEU A 235 -2.30 5.59 -7.51
N ILE A 236 -0.98 5.49 -7.58
CA ILE A 236 -0.18 5.92 -8.73
C ILE A 236 -0.33 4.87 -9.83
N ASP A 237 -1.11 5.19 -10.85
CA ASP A 237 -1.31 4.38 -12.05
C ASP A 237 -0.79 5.10 -13.31
N GLY A 238 -0.87 4.43 -14.47
CA GLY A 238 -0.42 5.02 -15.74
C GLY A 238 -1.20 6.27 -16.17
N SER A 239 -2.46 6.42 -15.74
CA SER A 239 -3.26 7.61 -16.01
C SER A 239 -2.78 8.80 -15.17
N PHE A 240 -2.49 8.56 -13.89
CA PHE A 240 -1.90 9.54 -12.98
C PHE A 240 -0.53 10.01 -13.50
N LEU A 241 0.36 9.07 -13.85
CA LEU A 241 1.70 9.40 -14.34
C LEU A 241 1.68 10.19 -15.64
N ARG A 242 0.75 9.91 -16.56
CA ARG A 242 0.64 10.64 -17.83
C ARG A 242 0.36 12.13 -17.63
N GLY A 243 -0.40 12.47 -16.58
CA GLY A 243 -0.67 13.86 -16.20
C GLY A 243 0.53 14.59 -15.59
N LEU A 244 1.50 13.86 -15.03
CA LEU A 244 2.67 14.43 -14.35
C LEU A 244 3.92 14.57 -15.23
N LEU A 245 4.03 13.80 -16.32
CA LEU A 245 5.20 13.86 -17.19
C LEU A 245 5.34 15.25 -17.85
N PRO A 246 6.47 15.95 -17.69
CA PRO A 246 6.64 17.29 -18.23
C PRO A 246 6.71 17.27 -19.77
N PRO A 247 6.05 18.22 -20.47
CA PRO A 247 6.11 18.28 -21.92
C PRO A 247 7.50 18.67 -22.42
N ARG A 248 7.90 18.13 -23.58
CA ARG A 248 9.17 18.47 -24.25
C ARG A 248 8.89 19.39 -25.43
N LYS A 249 9.39 20.63 -25.35
CA LYS A 249 9.25 21.61 -26.43
C LYS A 249 10.30 21.34 -27.51
N ALA A 250 9.89 21.45 -28.78
CA ALA A 250 10.79 21.26 -29.91
C ALA A 250 11.94 22.29 -29.91
N ASP A 251 11.60 23.56 -29.64
CA ASP A 251 12.58 24.64 -29.46
C ASP A 251 13.03 24.69 -28.00
N SER A 252 14.07 23.92 -27.67
CA SER A 252 14.62 23.85 -26.32
C SER A 252 16.12 23.48 -26.34
N HIS A 253 16.80 23.79 -25.25
CA HIS A 253 18.20 23.46 -25.00
C HIS A 253 18.36 22.78 -23.63
N LYS A 254 19.55 22.23 -23.37
CA LYS A 254 19.87 21.54 -22.11
C LYS A 254 19.51 22.30 -20.83
N GLY A 255 19.64 23.64 -20.81
CA GLY A 255 19.24 24.45 -19.65
C GLY A 255 17.75 24.48 -19.33
N ASN A 256 16.84 24.08 -20.24
CA ASN A 256 15.40 24.10 -19.99
C ASN A 256 14.91 22.92 -19.14
N TYR A 257 15.73 21.89 -18.97
CA TYR A 257 15.33 20.61 -18.41
C TYR A 257 16.05 20.28 -17.10
N GLY A 258 16.48 21.33 -16.39
CA GLY A 258 17.10 21.21 -15.08
C GLY A 258 18.52 20.67 -15.11
N LYS A 259 19.22 20.92 -14.02
CA LYS A 259 20.57 20.49 -13.72
C LYS A 259 20.55 19.71 -12.42
N VAL A 260 20.97 18.45 -12.46
CA VAL A 260 21.00 17.58 -11.28
C VAL A 260 22.44 17.41 -10.82
N LEU A 261 22.69 17.59 -9.52
CA LEU A 261 23.94 17.21 -8.88
C LEU A 261 23.73 15.92 -8.10
N VAL A 262 24.57 14.92 -8.30
CA VAL A 262 24.64 13.70 -7.48
C VAL A 262 25.92 13.73 -6.67
N VAL A 263 25.81 13.66 -5.34
CA VAL A 263 26.92 13.59 -4.39
C VAL A 263 26.92 12.21 -3.75
N GLY A 264 27.90 11.38 -4.11
CA GLY A 264 27.92 10.00 -3.68
C GLY A 264 29.21 9.27 -4.02
N GLY A 265 29.30 8.03 -3.56
CA GLY A 265 30.41 7.14 -3.83
C GLY A 265 31.54 7.17 -2.82
N ARG A 266 32.23 6.03 -2.75
CA ARG A 266 33.47 5.79 -2.01
C ARG A 266 34.14 4.54 -2.58
N VAL A 267 35.36 4.25 -2.14
CA VAL A 267 36.05 2.98 -2.41
C VAL A 267 35.16 1.81 -1.95
N GLY A 268 34.83 0.92 -2.89
CA GLY A 268 33.92 -0.21 -2.69
C GLY A 268 32.47 0.02 -3.10
N TYR A 269 32.03 1.28 -3.26
CA TYR A 269 30.65 1.64 -3.64
C TYR A 269 30.63 2.64 -4.81
N THR A 270 31.47 2.40 -5.81
CA THR A 270 31.70 3.32 -6.92
C THR A 270 30.51 3.41 -7.87
N GLY A 271 29.78 2.30 -8.08
CA GLY A 271 28.64 2.27 -9.01
C GLY A 271 27.37 2.99 -8.55
N ALA A 272 27.19 3.23 -7.24
CA ALA A 272 25.97 3.85 -6.70
C ALA A 272 25.71 5.28 -7.24
N PRO A 273 26.65 6.24 -7.16
CA PRO A 273 26.44 7.57 -7.72
C PRO A 273 26.24 7.56 -9.24
N TYR A 274 26.92 6.65 -9.97
CA TYR A 274 26.75 6.53 -11.41
C TYR A 274 25.34 6.09 -11.81
N LEU A 275 24.76 5.11 -11.12
CA LEU A 275 23.39 4.66 -11.41
C LEU A 275 22.36 5.75 -11.12
N ALA A 276 22.55 6.54 -10.06
CA ALA A 276 21.69 7.68 -9.75
C ALA A 276 21.81 8.78 -10.83
N ALA A 277 23.03 9.14 -11.23
CA ALA A 277 23.28 10.14 -12.27
C ALA A 277 22.74 9.69 -13.64
N LEU A 278 22.96 8.43 -14.03
CA LEU A 278 22.45 7.86 -15.27
C LEU A 278 20.91 7.85 -15.29
N SER A 279 20.28 7.56 -14.14
CA SER A 279 18.82 7.59 -14.01
C SER A 279 18.26 8.99 -14.21
N ALA A 280 18.89 10.01 -13.60
CA ALA A 280 18.51 11.41 -13.82
C ALA A 280 18.61 11.82 -15.30
N TYR A 281 19.63 11.35 -16.02
CA TYR A 281 19.76 11.60 -17.45
C TYR A 281 18.66 10.90 -18.26
N ARG A 282 18.41 9.62 -17.98
CA ARG A 282 17.38 8.81 -18.66
C ARG A 282 15.96 9.34 -18.45
N THR A 283 15.69 10.04 -17.36
CA THR A 283 14.39 10.70 -17.10
C THR A 283 14.27 12.08 -17.73
N GLY A 284 15.29 12.55 -18.47
CA GLY A 284 15.23 13.74 -19.31
C GLY A 284 15.87 15.00 -18.72
N SER A 285 16.65 14.88 -17.64
CA SER A 285 17.43 15.99 -17.09
C SER A 285 18.39 16.55 -18.13
N GLY A 286 18.51 17.88 -18.19
CA GLY A 286 19.30 18.54 -19.22
C GLY A 286 20.82 18.47 -19.00
N LEU A 287 21.26 18.57 -17.74
CA LEU A 287 22.65 18.39 -17.33
C LEU A 287 22.69 17.58 -16.04
N VAL A 288 23.68 16.68 -15.94
CA VAL A 288 23.90 15.89 -14.74
C VAL A 288 25.37 15.98 -14.34
N TYR A 289 25.59 16.48 -13.13
CA TYR A 289 26.88 16.51 -12.46
C TYR A 289 26.93 15.35 -11.47
N MET A 290 28.07 14.66 -11.43
CA MET A 290 28.34 13.63 -10.45
C MET A 290 29.60 14.01 -9.69
N ALA A 291 29.43 14.44 -8.45
CA ALA A 291 30.52 14.69 -7.52
C ALA A 291 30.92 13.37 -6.86
N VAL A 292 32.20 13.03 -6.94
CA VAL A 292 32.77 11.83 -6.32
C VAL A 292 34.07 12.18 -5.59
N PRO A 293 34.50 11.39 -4.59
CA PRO A 293 35.82 11.53 -4.01
C PRO A 293 36.92 11.33 -5.06
N GLU A 294 38.00 12.11 -4.97
CA GLU A 294 39.17 11.99 -5.85
C GLU A 294 39.72 10.55 -5.92
N SER A 295 39.66 9.82 -4.80
CA SER A 295 40.07 8.41 -4.69
C SER A 295 39.33 7.43 -5.62
N ILE A 296 38.17 7.81 -6.16
CA ILE A 296 37.41 6.97 -7.11
C ILE A 296 37.14 7.67 -8.45
N TYR A 297 37.68 8.88 -8.65
CA TYR A 297 37.36 9.72 -9.79
C TYR A 297 37.66 9.03 -11.12
N GLU A 298 38.85 8.46 -11.31
CA GLU A 298 39.22 7.82 -12.58
C GLU A 298 38.31 6.63 -12.93
N ILE A 299 37.92 5.85 -11.92
CA ILE A 299 37.02 4.70 -12.06
C ILE A 299 35.66 5.18 -12.58
N GLU A 300 35.13 6.26 -12.02
CA GLU A 300 33.83 6.78 -12.40
C GLU A 300 33.85 7.59 -13.69
N ALA A 301 34.86 8.44 -13.89
CA ALA A 301 35.05 9.21 -15.11
C ALA A 301 35.15 8.32 -16.35
N SER A 302 35.78 7.14 -16.22
CA SER A 302 35.87 6.15 -17.32
C SER A 302 34.51 5.62 -17.81
N LYS A 303 33.47 5.66 -16.95
CA LYS A 303 32.10 5.22 -17.27
C LYS A 303 31.24 6.36 -17.80
N CYS A 304 31.64 7.61 -17.57
CA CYS A 304 30.83 8.79 -17.81
C CYS A 304 31.02 9.33 -19.23
N ALA A 305 30.21 8.85 -20.18
CA ALA A 305 30.19 9.41 -21.54
C ALA A 305 29.48 10.79 -21.61
N GLU A 306 28.39 10.95 -20.86
CA GLU A 306 27.52 12.14 -20.90
C GLU A 306 27.44 12.87 -19.56
N ILE A 307 27.69 12.17 -18.46
CA ILE A 307 27.66 12.69 -17.09
C ILE A 307 28.93 13.51 -16.84
N ILE A 308 28.78 14.69 -16.24
CA ILE A 308 29.92 15.52 -15.85
C ILE A 308 30.43 15.02 -14.49
N CYS A 309 31.40 14.11 -14.52
CA CYS A 309 32.06 13.59 -13.32
C CYS A 309 33.10 14.60 -12.81
N LEU A 310 33.05 14.94 -11.52
CA LEU A 310 33.94 15.93 -10.89
C LEU A 310 34.57 15.35 -9.62
N PRO A 311 35.90 15.43 -9.47
CA PRO A 311 36.59 14.99 -8.27
C PRO A 311 36.48 16.03 -7.14
N PHE A 312 36.34 15.55 -5.92
CA PHE A 312 36.35 16.36 -4.70
C PHE A 312 37.27 15.76 -3.65
N GLU A 313 37.64 16.58 -2.66
CA GLU A 313 38.58 16.19 -1.63
C GLU A 313 38.15 14.89 -0.93
N SER A 314 39.09 13.95 -0.84
CA SER A 314 38.85 12.60 -0.33
C SER A 314 39.59 12.33 0.98
N SER A 315 38.99 11.49 1.83
CA SER A 315 39.52 11.04 3.11
C SER A 315 39.07 9.60 3.35
N ASN A 316 40.00 8.71 3.72
CA ASN A 316 39.71 7.30 4.04
C ASN A 316 38.87 6.57 2.96
N GLY A 317 39.14 6.86 1.69
CA GLY A 317 38.44 6.27 0.54
C GLY A 317 37.03 6.83 0.29
N GLY A 318 36.55 7.79 1.08
CA GLY A 318 35.29 8.53 0.84
C GLY A 318 35.55 10.04 0.69
N PHE A 319 34.50 10.86 0.79
CA PHE A 319 34.66 12.31 0.84
C PHE A 319 35.31 12.75 2.15
N SER A 320 36.11 13.81 2.10
CA SER A 320 36.45 14.59 3.31
C SER A 320 35.32 15.59 3.62
N SER A 321 35.05 15.83 4.90
CA SER A 321 34.19 16.92 5.36
C SER A 321 34.59 18.30 4.81
N ARG A 322 35.88 18.52 4.49
CA ARG A 322 36.39 19.75 3.88
C ARG A 322 35.87 20.02 2.46
N ALA A 323 35.31 19.01 1.78
CA ALA A 323 34.70 19.19 0.46
C ALA A 323 33.40 20.02 0.49
N ALA A 324 32.82 20.28 1.66
CA ALA A 324 31.50 20.90 1.82
C ALA A 324 31.34 22.22 1.04
N ASP A 325 32.23 23.20 1.23
CA ASP A 325 32.12 24.52 0.60
C ASP A 325 32.14 24.45 -0.93
N SER A 326 32.98 23.58 -1.48
CA SER A 326 33.09 23.36 -2.92
C SER A 326 31.83 22.69 -3.48
N LEU A 327 31.28 21.71 -2.76
CA LEU A 327 30.05 21.03 -3.13
C LEU A 327 28.83 21.96 -3.06
N ILE A 328 28.76 22.82 -2.04
CA ILE A 328 27.70 23.84 -1.91
C ILE A 328 27.79 24.83 -3.08
N SER A 329 28.98 25.31 -3.41
CA SER A 329 29.21 26.22 -4.54
C SER A 329 28.82 25.60 -5.90
N LEU A 330 28.95 24.27 -6.04
CA LEU A 330 28.46 23.55 -7.21
C LEU A 330 26.93 23.38 -7.18
N ALA A 331 26.37 23.05 -6.02
CA ALA A 331 24.93 22.90 -5.83
C ALA A 331 24.16 24.19 -6.15
N GLU A 332 24.71 25.37 -5.84
CA GLU A 332 24.14 26.68 -6.19
C GLU A 332 23.95 26.90 -7.70
N LYS A 333 24.65 26.13 -8.55
CA LYS A 333 24.53 26.19 -10.01
C LYS A 333 23.55 25.17 -10.59
N CYS A 334 22.97 24.34 -9.73
CA CYS A 334 22.08 23.23 -10.06
C CYS A 334 20.65 23.51 -9.58
N ASP A 335 19.69 22.70 -10.04
CA ASP A 335 18.28 22.83 -9.67
C ASP A 335 17.85 21.81 -8.60
N VAL A 336 18.51 20.64 -8.55
CA VAL A 336 18.27 19.58 -7.55
C VAL A 336 19.58 18.91 -7.17
N CYS A 337 19.73 18.55 -5.89
CA CYS A 337 20.87 17.79 -5.38
C CYS A 337 20.43 16.43 -4.84
N VAL A 338 21.10 15.36 -5.23
CA VAL A 338 20.95 14.01 -4.67
C VAL A 338 22.15 13.74 -3.77
N ILE A 339 21.91 13.33 -2.53
CA ILE A 339 22.96 13.06 -1.54
C ILE A 339 22.74 11.67 -0.97
N GLY A 340 23.80 10.86 -0.93
CA GLY A 340 23.76 9.60 -0.20
C GLY A 340 24.25 8.35 -0.91
N PRO A 341 23.94 8.12 -2.20
CA PRO A 341 24.26 6.85 -2.86
C PRO A 341 25.75 6.49 -2.75
N GLY A 342 26.06 5.48 -1.91
CA GLY A 342 27.41 4.97 -1.71
C GLY A 342 28.37 5.89 -0.95
N LEU A 343 27.90 6.85 -0.13
CA LEU A 343 28.81 7.65 0.72
C LEU A 343 29.50 6.81 1.81
N GLY A 344 28.89 5.67 2.20
CA GLY A 344 29.20 4.90 3.40
C GLY A 344 29.08 5.72 4.68
N LEU A 345 29.39 5.12 5.83
CA LEU A 345 29.17 5.78 7.12
C LEU A 345 30.48 5.92 7.91
N ASN A 346 30.96 7.16 8.04
CA ASN A 346 32.05 7.56 8.93
C ASN A 346 31.84 9.02 9.38
N GLU A 347 32.72 9.51 10.26
CA GLU A 347 32.64 10.87 10.81
C GLU A 347 32.65 11.95 9.72
N ASP A 348 33.53 11.82 8.71
CA ASP A 348 33.58 12.75 7.58
C ASP A 348 32.25 12.78 6.81
N THR A 349 31.61 11.63 6.54
CA THR A 349 30.31 11.58 5.86
C THR A 349 29.22 12.25 6.67
N VAL A 350 29.18 12.04 7.99
CA VAL A 350 28.17 12.67 8.86
C VAL A 350 28.32 14.19 8.82
N LEU A 351 29.53 14.68 9.09
CA LEU A 351 29.82 16.12 9.09
C LEU A 351 29.53 16.75 7.73
N LEU A 352 29.95 16.08 6.65
CA LEU A 352 29.68 16.55 5.29
C LEU A 352 28.18 16.64 5.01
N THR A 353 27.44 15.55 5.25
CA THR A 353 26.01 15.47 4.94
C THR A 353 25.21 16.50 5.71
N GLU A 354 25.51 16.68 7.00
CA GLU A 354 24.88 17.73 7.80
C GLU A 354 25.16 19.14 7.25
N GLU A 355 26.42 19.44 6.89
CA GLU A 355 26.80 20.75 6.38
C GLU A 355 26.12 21.04 5.03
N LEU A 356 26.06 20.05 4.14
CA LEU A 356 25.34 20.15 2.87
C LEU A 356 23.85 20.41 3.11
N LEU A 357 23.20 19.64 3.99
CA LEU A 357 21.77 19.80 4.28
C LEU A 357 21.47 21.15 4.97
N LYS A 358 22.34 21.65 5.84
CA LYS A 358 22.16 22.98 6.48
C LYS A 358 22.24 24.12 5.46
N ARG A 359 23.12 24.03 4.47
CA ARG A 359 23.46 25.18 3.60
C ARG A 359 22.90 25.13 2.19
N ILE A 360 22.67 23.95 1.61
CA ILE A 360 22.09 23.83 0.27
C ILE A 360 20.64 24.35 0.29
N ALA A 361 20.37 25.38 -0.50
CA ALA A 361 19.04 25.99 -0.58
C ALA A 361 18.08 25.29 -1.57
N ILE A 362 18.63 24.60 -2.57
CA ILE A 362 17.85 23.88 -3.59
C ILE A 362 17.19 22.61 -3.03
N PRO A 363 16.17 22.06 -3.70
CA PRO A 363 15.60 20.77 -3.36
C PRO A 363 16.65 19.66 -3.26
N VAL A 364 16.50 18.81 -2.25
CA VAL A 364 17.40 17.67 -2.01
C VAL A 364 16.62 16.36 -2.09
N VAL A 365 17.19 15.36 -2.76
CA VAL A 365 16.83 13.94 -2.60
C VAL A 365 17.87 13.31 -1.71
N LEU A 366 17.48 12.86 -0.52
CA LEU A 366 18.36 12.23 0.45
C LEU A 366 18.07 10.72 0.46
N ASP A 367 19.10 9.94 0.14
CA ASP A 367 18.99 8.49 -0.04
C ASP A 367 20.05 7.75 0.78
N ALA A 368 19.84 6.47 1.03
CA ALA A 368 20.84 5.53 1.52
C ALA A 368 21.72 6.05 2.68
N ASP A 369 23.04 6.11 2.47
CA ASP A 369 24.01 6.57 3.48
C ASP A 369 23.81 8.04 3.88
N GLY A 370 23.18 8.86 3.04
CA GLY A 370 22.79 10.23 3.40
C GLY A 370 21.70 10.25 4.47
N ILE A 371 20.74 9.32 4.40
CA ILE A 371 19.73 9.12 5.44
C ILE A 371 20.39 8.61 6.72
N ASN A 372 21.26 7.59 6.60
CA ASN A 372 21.97 7.03 7.75
C ASN A 372 22.87 8.06 8.45
N ALA A 373 23.49 8.97 7.68
CA ALA A 373 24.37 10.01 8.20
C ALA A 373 23.64 11.00 9.14
N ILE A 374 22.35 11.23 8.93
CA ILE A 374 21.55 12.15 9.78
C ILE A 374 20.71 11.43 10.82
N ALA A 375 20.84 10.10 10.98
CA ALA A 375 20.05 9.34 11.94
C ALA A 375 20.20 9.86 13.39
N GLY A 376 21.38 10.39 13.74
CA GLY A 376 21.64 11.03 15.04
C GLY A 376 21.14 12.47 15.17
N ASN A 377 20.69 13.10 14.08
CA ASN A 377 20.30 14.51 14.03
C ASN A 377 19.19 14.76 12.99
N ILE A 378 18.06 14.07 13.14
CA ILE A 378 16.94 14.15 12.19
C ILE A 378 16.29 15.55 12.12
N ASN A 379 16.45 16.35 13.19
CA ASN A 379 15.92 17.73 13.29
C ASN A 379 16.37 18.62 12.13
N ILE A 380 17.52 18.32 11.50
CA ILE A 380 18.00 19.02 10.32
C ILE A 380 16.97 19.04 9.17
N LEU A 381 16.13 18.00 9.05
CA LEU A 381 15.07 17.96 8.04
C LEU A 381 13.95 18.96 8.37
N ALA A 382 13.57 19.06 9.65
CA ALA A 382 12.58 20.03 10.11
C ALA A 382 13.11 21.47 9.96
N GLU A 383 14.40 21.70 10.25
CA GLU A 383 15.05 22.99 10.01
C GLU A 383 14.99 23.38 8.53
N ARG A 384 15.34 22.45 7.62
CA ARG A 384 15.21 22.67 6.17
C ARG A 384 13.77 22.98 5.76
N ALA A 385 12.81 22.21 6.26
CA ALA A 385 11.38 22.41 5.99
C ALA A 385 10.91 23.80 6.46
N SER A 386 11.35 24.26 7.65
CA SER A 386 11.02 25.59 8.18
C SER A 386 11.52 26.74 7.28
N LEU A 387 12.61 26.51 6.55
CA LEU A 387 13.17 27.42 5.54
C LEU A 387 12.55 27.24 4.14
N ARG A 388 11.49 26.41 4.01
CA ARG A 388 10.85 26.04 2.74
C ARG A 388 11.81 25.36 1.75
N ARG A 389 12.82 24.67 2.26
CA ARG A 389 13.78 23.89 1.46
C ARG A 389 13.30 22.46 1.36
N CYS A 390 12.73 22.10 0.20
CA CYS A 390 12.18 20.78 -0.03
C CYS A 390 13.25 19.69 0.14
N THR A 391 12.90 18.62 0.84
CA THR A 391 13.72 17.42 0.94
C THR A 391 12.83 16.21 0.72
N VAL A 392 13.18 15.39 -0.27
CA VAL A 392 12.58 14.07 -0.48
C VAL A 392 13.52 13.05 0.14
N ILE A 393 13.00 12.23 1.05
CA ILE A 393 13.75 11.11 1.63
C ILE A 393 13.27 9.79 0.99
N THR A 394 14.18 8.87 0.73
CA THR A 394 13.87 7.58 0.09
C THR A 394 14.25 6.36 0.94
N PRO A 395 13.88 6.29 2.24
CA PRO A 395 14.33 5.20 3.10
C PRO A 395 13.65 3.87 2.73
N HIS A 396 14.41 2.79 2.77
CA HIS A 396 13.83 1.46 2.97
C HIS A 396 13.44 1.24 4.44
N ASP A 397 12.74 0.15 4.77
CA ASP A 397 12.21 -0.10 6.13
C ASP A 397 13.28 0.02 7.26
N VAL A 398 14.48 -0.53 7.04
CA VAL A 398 15.57 -0.43 8.05
C VAL A 398 16.13 1.00 8.20
N GLU A 399 16.24 1.78 7.13
CA GLU A 399 16.67 3.18 7.18
C GLU A 399 15.61 4.05 7.86
N PHE A 400 14.34 3.79 7.53
CA PHE A 400 13.21 4.47 8.15
C PHE A 400 13.19 4.25 9.67
N GLY A 401 13.44 3.02 10.13
CA GLY A 401 13.60 2.72 11.56
C GLY A 401 14.77 3.45 12.22
N ARG A 402 15.91 3.61 11.51
CA ARG A 402 17.09 4.32 12.05
C ARG A 402 16.85 5.81 12.27
N ILE A 403 15.99 6.43 11.47
CA ILE A 403 15.61 7.85 11.62
C ILE A 403 14.41 8.06 12.57
N GLY A 404 14.04 7.04 13.35
CA GLY A 404 12.98 7.13 14.36
C GLY A 404 11.57 6.78 13.86
N GLY A 405 11.45 6.30 12.62
CA GLY A 405 10.18 5.84 12.07
C GLY A 405 9.71 4.52 12.70
N ASP A 406 8.40 4.38 12.91
CA ASP A 406 7.79 3.18 13.50
C ASP A 406 6.75 2.57 12.55
N LEU A 407 7.09 1.41 11.97
CA LEU A 407 6.23 0.66 11.05
C LEU A 407 5.22 -0.24 11.76
N SER A 408 5.25 -0.34 13.10
CA SER A 408 4.36 -1.23 13.87
C SER A 408 2.88 -0.85 13.79
N TYR A 409 2.58 0.40 13.42
CA TYR A 409 1.22 0.90 13.20
C TYR A 409 0.82 0.91 11.71
N GLY A 410 1.65 0.37 10.82
CA GLY A 410 1.42 0.36 9.37
C GLY A 410 2.05 1.53 8.62
N ARG A 411 2.34 1.33 7.33
CA ARG A 411 3.19 2.23 6.52
C ARG A 411 2.61 3.64 6.36
N ILE A 412 1.29 3.76 6.23
CA ILE A 412 0.62 5.05 5.99
C ILE A 412 0.73 5.95 7.23
N TYR A 413 0.38 5.40 8.40
CA TYR A 413 0.48 6.13 9.66
C TYR A 413 1.93 6.48 9.99
N ALA A 414 2.84 5.55 9.74
CA ALA A 414 4.27 5.77 9.93
C ALA A 414 4.80 6.93 9.07
N ALA A 415 4.45 6.98 7.78
CA ALA A 415 4.86 8.06 6.89
C ALA A 415 4.29 9.43 7.32
N ARG A 416 3.02 9.45 7.76
CA ARG A 416 2.35 10.65 8.27
C ARG A 416 2.96 11.18 9.57
N ALA A 417 3.48 10.31 10.43
CA ALA A 417 4.10 10.72 11.70
C ALA A 417 5.46 11.43 11.53
N VAL A 418 6.11 11.26 10.37
CA VAL A 418 7.43 11.83 10.05
C VAL A 418 7.32 13.02 9.08
N SER A 419 6.14 13.22 8.48
CA SER A 419 5.83 14.36 7.60
C SER A 419 5.37 15.57 8.41
#